data_AF-A0A3E2V1K0-F1
#
_entry.id   AF-A0A3E2V1K0-F1
#
_cell.length_a   1.000
_cell.length_b   1.000
_cell.length_c   1.000
_cell.angle_alpha   90.00
_cell.angle_beta   90.00
_cell.angle_gamma   90.00
#
_symmetry.space_group_name_H-M   'P 1'
#
loop_
_entity.id
_entity.type
_entity.pdbx_description
1 polymer ?
#
loop_
_entity_poly.entity_id
_entity_poly.type
_entity_poly.pdbx_seq_one_letter_code
_entity_poly.pdbx_strand_id
1 'polypeptide(L)'
;MKEGQTSPPKHFTEDTLLHAMETASADSMPEGVERQGIGTPATRAATIEKLVQKGFLERKGTKKNKVLLPTDKGKALITVMPEEIQSPEMTADWETKLLRIERSEMEPGEFMTEINTMITELVKNTEMKKGANALMKSKIIGVCPNCGKPVVEREKGWFCENRECRFVLWKDNAFFKRLGKRLDAHVADKLLRDGRVRLKDCKSAKGKTYNATVLLSCEADGRSKFSLEFEGGC
;
A
#
# COMPACT_ATOMS: atom_id res chain seq x y z
N MET A 1 23.55 -38.09 -21.69
CA MET A 1 23.16 -36.66 -21.55
C MET A 1 22.03 -36.60 -20.52
N LYS A 2 22.18 -35.83 -19.43
CA LYS A 2 21.05 -35.52 -18.55
C LYS A 2 20.43 -34.22 -19.03
N GLU A 3 19.18 -34.26 -19.44
CA GLU A 3 18.40 -33.07 -19.73
C GLU A 3 18.22 -32.27 -18.43
N GLY A 4 18.66 -31.02 -18.42
CA GLY A 4 18.42 -30.08 -17.33
C GLY A 4 17.23 -29.20 -17.68
N GLN A 5 16.24 -29.12 -16.78
CA GLN A 5 15.17 -28.12 -16.88
C GLN A 5 15.59 -26.88 -16.10
N THR A 6 15.46 -25.71 -16.72
CA THR A 6 15.64 -24.44 -16.01
C THR A 6 14.48 -24.22 -15.05
N SER A 7 14.76 -23.62 -13.90
CA SER A 7 13.73 -23.21 -12.95
C SER A 7 13.59 -21.69 -12.97
N PRO A 8 12.38 -21.15 -12.76
CA PRO A 8 12.21 -19.71 -12.66
C PRO A 8 13.01 -19.15 -11.49
N PRO A 9 13.42 -17.86 -11.55
CA PRO A 9 14.09 -17.20 -10.44
C PRO A 9 13.25 -17.28 -9.16
N LYS A 10 13.92 -17.50 -8.03
CA LYS A 10 13.25 -17.48 -6.73
C LYS A 10 12.81 -16.06 -6.40
N HIS A 11 11.67 -15.93 -5.74
CA HIS A 11 11.26 -14.66 -5.16
C HIS A 11 12.26 -14.18 -4.11
N PHE A 12 12.35 -12.86 -3.96
CA PHE A 12 13.19 -12.27 -2.93
C PHE A 12 12.69 -12.60 -1.52
N THR A 13 13.63 -12.89 -0.64
CA THR A 13 13.54 -12.74 0.81
C THR A 13 14.03 -11.34 1.21
N GLU A 14 13.93 -10.98 2.49
CA GLU A 14 14.56 -9.73 2.96
C GLU A 14 16.07 -9.73 2.71
N ASP A 15 16.77 -10.80 3.09
CA ASP A 15 18.22 -10.90 2.92
C ASP A 15 18.66 -10.82 1.45
N THR A 16 17.95 -11.53 0.56
CA THR A 16 18.30 -11.52 -0.86
C THR A 16 17.94 -10.20 -1.55
N LEU A 17 16.90 -9.49 -1.07
CA LEU A 17 16.61 -8.14 -1.56
C LEU A 17 17.64 -7.14 -1.03
N LEU A 18 18.04 -7.22 0.24
CA LEU A 18 19.09 -6.37 0.81
C LEU A 18 20.42 -6.54 0.05
N HIS A 19 20.79 -7.78 -0.24
CA HIS A 19 21.95 -8.07 -1.08
C HIS A 19 21.78 -7.50 -2.49
N ALA A 20 20.61 -7.65 -3.11
CA ALA A 20 20.36 -7.07 -4.43
C ALA A 20 20.45 -5.53 -4.41
N MET A 21 20.04 -4.86 -3.33
CA MET A 21 20.21 -3.42 -3.16
C MET A 21 21.67 -3.03 -2.97
N GLU A 22 22.47 -3.86 -2.30
CA GLU A 22 23.91 -3.65 -2.11
C GLU A 22 24.71 -3.78 -3.40
N THR A 23 24.32 -4.71 -4.27
CA THR A 23 24.97 -4.92 -5.56
C THR A 23 24.29 -4.18 -6.70
N ALA A 24 23.21 -3.45 -6.44
CA ALA A 24 22.50 -2.69 -7.46
C ALA A 24 23.49 -1.73 -8.12
N SER A 25 23.62 -1.79 -9.43
CA SER A 25 24.51 -0.90 -10.20
C SER A 25 26.02 -1.07 -9.89
N ALA A 26 26.43 -2.17 -9.25
CA ALA A 26 27.85 -2.49 -9.04
C ALA A 26 28.65 -2.48 -10.37
N ASP A 27 28.04 -2.95 -11.46
CA ASP A 27 28.65 -2.97 -12.79
C ASP A 27 28.76 -1.58 -13.45
N SER A 28 28.06 -0.58 -12.91
CA SER A 28 28.01 0.80 -13.43
C SER A 28 28.80 1.79 -12.58
N MET A 29 29.33 1.34 -11.43
CA MET A 29 30.12 2.16 -10.51
C MET A 29 31.63 1.95 -10.76
N PRO A 30 32.48 2.98 -10.60
CA PRO A 30 33.93 2.81 -10.69
C PRO A 30 34.45 1.77 -9.68
N GLU A 31 35.49 1.01 -10.07
CA GLU A 31 36.16 0.08 -9.16
C GLU A 31 36.73 0.81 -7.93
N GLY A 32 36.56 0.24 -6.74
CA GLY A 32 37.12 0.77 -5.50
C GLY A 32 36.27 1.82 -4.76
N VAL A 33 35.04 2.09 -5.19
CA VAL A 33 34.09 2.91 -4.42
C VAL A 33 33.55 2.10 -3.24
N GLU A 34 33.77 2.56 -2.01
CA GLU A 34 33.31 1.87 -0.78
C GLU A 34 31.78 1.74 -0.69
N ARG A 35 31.05 2.65 -1.34
CA ARG A 35 29.58 2.62 -1.42
C ARG A 35 29.13 2.13 -2.79
N GLN A 36 28.92 0.83 -2.90
CA GLN A 36 28.21 0.22 -4.02
C GLN A 36 26.74 -0.02 -3.63
N GLY A 37 25.86 -0.01 -4.63
CA GLY A 37 24.44 -0.25 -4.40
C GLY A 37 23.59 1.02 -4.30
N ILE A 38 22.29 0.78 -4.11
CA ILE A 38 21.31 1.84 -3.83
C ILE A 38 21.16 2.01 -2.31
N GLY A 39 21.42 3.23 -1.83
CA GLY A 39 21.37 3.60 -0.42
C GLY A 39 22.43 2.93 0.46
N THR A 40 22.44 3.32 1.74
CA THR A 40 23.35 2.79 2.78
C THR A 40 22.70 1.64 3.58
N PRO A 41 23.47 0.78 4.28
CA PRO A 41 22.92 -0.33 5.06
C PRO A 41 21.74 0.04 5.97
N ALA A 42 21.82 1.18 6.66
CA ALA A 42 20.75 1.67 7.53
C ALA A 42 19.46 2.05 6.76
N THR A 43 19.61 2.62 5.57
CA THR A 43 18.45 3.08 4.77
C THR A 43 17.79 1.95 3.98
N ARG A 44 18.53 0.89 3.63
CA ARG A 44 18.00 -0.26 2.87
C ARG A 44 16.89 -0.98 3.63
N ALA A 45 17.18 -1.39 4.88
CA ALA A 45 16.18 -2.06 5.72
C ALA A 45 14.95 -1.16 6.00
N ALA A 46 15.18 0.12 6.26
CA ALA A 46 14.11 1.10 6.47
C ALA A 46 13.24 1.28 5.21
N THR A 47 13.84 1.22 4.02
CA THR A 47 13.12 1.31 2.74
C THR A 47 12.21 0.10 2.54
N ILE A 48 12.71 -1.12 2.77
CA ILE A 48 11.91 -2.35 2.67
C ILE A 48 10.71 -2.29 3.63
N GLU A 49 10.94 -1.89 4.89
CA GLU A 49 9.85 -1.78 5.87
C GLU A 49 8.82 -0.73 5.44
N LYS A 50 9.27 0.41 4.90
CA LYS A 50 8.37 1.45 4.38
C LYS A 50 7.55 0.95 3.19
N LEU A 51 8.12 0.16 2.28
CA LEU A 51 7.40 -0.43 1.16
C LEU A 51 6.30 -1.40 1.63
N VAL A 52 6.58 -2.19 2.66
CA VAL A 52 5.58 -3.07 3.29
C VAL A 52 4.51 -2.26 4.01
N GLN A 53 4.90 -1.28 4.84
CA GLN A 53 3.99 -0.42 5.59
C GLN A 53 3.06 0.41 4.68
N LYS A 54 3.54 0.81 3.50
CA LYS A 54 2.74 1.52 2.49
C LYS A 54 1.90 0.58 1.61
N GLY A 55 2.03 -0.74 1.79
CA GLY A 55 1.28 -1.76 1.09
C GLY A 55 1.70 -1.95 -0.37
N PHE A 56 2.94 -1.64 -0.73
CA PHE A 56 3.51 -1.93 -2.06
C PHE A 56 4.12 -3.34 -2.12
N LEU A 57 4.64 -3.83 -1.00
CA LEU A 57 5.12 -5.19 -0.82
C LEU A 57 4.31 -5.90 0.28
N GLU A 58 4.23 -7.22 0.20
CA GLU A 58 3.69 -8.08 1.25
C GLU A 58 4.66 -9.23 1.57
N ARG A 59 4.68 -9.63 2.85
CA ARG A 59 5.43 -10.80 3.32
C ARG A 59 4.53 -12.03 3.28
N LYS A 60 4.82 -12.99 2.41
CA LYS A 60 4.06 -14.24 2.24
C LYS A 60 4.89 -15.47 2.59
N GLY A 61 4.22 -16.51 3.10
CA GLY A 61 4.84 -17.79 3.47
C GLY A 61 4.83 -18.06 4.97
N THR A 62 5.60 -19.06 5.41
CA THR A 62 5.67 -19.48 6.81
C THR A 62 6.69 -18.65 7.59
N LYS A 63 6.72 -18.75 8.93
CA LYS A 63 7.74 -18.07 9.75
C LYS A 63 9.18 -18.35 9.30
N LYS A 64 9.45 -19.54 8.75
CA LYS A 64 10.79 -19.95 8.28
C LYS A 64 11.07 -19.54 6.83
N ASN A 65 10.05 -19.43 5.98
CA ASN A 65 10.18 -19.13 4.55
C ASN A 65 9.28 -17.94 4.18
N LYS A 66 9.66 -16.73 4.62
CA LYS A 66 8.99 -15.50 4.20
C LYS A 66 9.64 -14.97 2.93
N VAL A 67 8.83 -14.75 1.90
CA VAL A 67 9.20 -14.07 0.68
C VAL A 67 8.47 -12.74 0.58
N LEU A 68 9.08 -11.79 -0.13
CA LEU A 68 8.52 -10.49 -0.47
C LEU A 68 7.87 -10.59 -1.85
N LEU A 69 6.58 -10.28 -1.93
CA LEU A 69 5.84 -10.21 -3.20
C LEU A 69 5.29 -8.80 -3.41
N PRO A 70 5.26 -8.30 -4.65
CA PRO A 70 4.60 -7.04 -4.95
C PRO A 70 3.09 -7.22 -4.86
N THR A 71 2.42 -6.28 -4.18
CA THR A 71 0.96 -6.19 -4.17
C THR A 71 0.44 -5.67 -5.50
N ASP A 72 -0.86 -5.76 -5.75
CA ASP A 72 -1.46 -5.15 -6.96
C ASP A 72 -1.23 -3.63 -7.00
N LYS A 73 -1.21 -2.98 -5.83
CA LYS A 73 -0.86 -1.56 -5.69
C LYS A 73 0.59 -1.30 -6.11
N GLY A 74 1.53 -2.17 -5.72
CA GLY A 74 2.94 -2.07 -6.11
C GLY A 74 3.14 -2.24 -7.62
N LYS A 75 2.51 -3.26 -8.20
CA LYS A 75 2.55 -3.51 -9.65
C LYS A 75 1.94 -2.36 -10.46
N ALA A 76 0.81 -1.83 -10.00
CA ALA A 76 0.15 -0.70 -10.63
C ALA A 76 1.03 0.54 -10.64
N LEU A 77 1.71 0.84 -9.52
CA LEU A 77 2.62 1.98 -9.42
C LEU A 77 3.78 1.87 -10.42
N ILE A 78 4.48 0.74 -10.43
CA ILE A 78 5.61 0.49 -11.32
C ILE A 78 5.20 0.57 -12.80
N THR A 79 4.00 0.10 -13.15
CA THR A 79 3.52 0.13 -14.53
C THR A 79 3.28 1.56 -15.07
N VAL A 80 2.88 2.48 -14.18
CA VAL A 80 2.54 3.86 -14.57
C VAL A 80 3.71 4.83 -14.46
N MET A 81 4.76 4.42 -13.75
CA MET A 81 5.94 5.23 -13.52
C MET A 81 6.78 5.33 -14.82
N PRO A 82 7.44 6.47 -15.09
CA PRO A 82 8.47 6.55 -16.14
C PRO A 82 9.59 5.53 -15.89
N GLU A 83 10.17 4.96 -16.94
CA GLU A 83 11.19 3.90 -16.81
C GLU A 83 12.49 4.46 -16.21
N GLU A 84 12.80 5.70 -16.53
CA GLU A 84 14.00 6.42 -16.10
C GLU A 84 14.11 6.46 -14.57
N ILE A 85 13.00 6.75 -13.88
CA ILE A 85 12.99 6.85 -12.41
C ILE A 85 12.78 5.52 -11.69
N GLN A 86 12.68 4.42 -12.44
CA GLN A 86 12.68 3.05 -11.91
C GLN A 86 14.08 2.40 -11.99
N SER A 87 15.00 3.00 -12.75
CA SER A 87 16.32 2.46 -13.02
C SER A 87 17.23 2.56 -11.80
N PRO A 88 17.84 1.43 -11.34
CA PRO A 88 18.89 1.48 -10.34
C PRO A 88 20.13 2.24 -10.84
N GLU A 89 20.40 2.22 -12.15
CA GLU A 89 21.51 2.94 -12.77
C GLU A 89 21.37 4.46 -12.59
N MET A 90 20.17 5.03 -12.78
CA MET A 90 19.93 6.45 -12.49
C MET A 90 20.20 6.79 -11.01
N THR A 91 19.84 5.87 -10.12
CA THR A 91 20.10 6.04 -8.67
C THR A 91 21.60 6.02 -8.37
N ALA A 92 22.36 5.16 -9.04
CA ALA A 92 23.82 5.11 -8.89
C ALA A 92 24.55 6.32 -9.46
N ASP A 93 24.08 6.90 -10.57
CA ASP A 93 24.59 8.17 -11.08
C ASP A 93 24.45 9.28 -10.03
N TRP A 94 23.28 9.34 -9.38
CA TRP A 94 23.05 10.31 -8.30
C TRP A 94 23.97 10.08 -7.09
N GLU A 95 24.13 8.84 -6.64
CA GLU A 95 25.06 8.53 -5.53
C GLU A 95 26.50 8.90 -5.89
N THR A 96 26.92 8.69 -7.15
CA THR A 96 28.24 9.12 -7.64
C THR A 96 28.40 10.63 -7.61
N LYS A 97 27.38 11.38 -8.04
CA LYS A 97 27.39 12.85 -7.99
C LYS A 97 27.42 13.37 -6.55
N LEU A 98 26.68 12.74 -5.64
CA LEU A 98 26.71 13.05 -4.21
C LEU A 98 28.11 12.83 -3.61
N LEU A 99 28.82 11.76 -4.00
CA LEU A 99 30.21 11.54 -3.61
C LEU A 99 31.16 12.61 -4.16
N ARG A 100 30.96 13.05 -5.41
CA ARG A 100 31.75 14.16 -5.99
C ARG A 100 31.52 15.46 -5.23
N ILE A 101 30.30 15.74 -4.81
CA ILE A 101 29.99 16.89 -3.95
C ILE A 101 30.69 16.77 -2.59
N GLU A 102 30.65 15.60 -1.95
CA GLU A 102 31.36 15.34 -0.69
C GLU A 102 32.87 15.61 -0.82
N ARG A 103 33.45 15.30 -1.98
CA ARG A 103 34.85 15.55 -2.34
C ARG A 103 35.14 16.96 -2.86
N SER A 104 34.13 17.83 -2.95
CA SER A 104 34.24 19.18 -3.55
C SER A 104 34.66 19.17 -5.03
N GLU A 105 34.33 18.11 -5.77
CA GLU A 105 34.58 17.91 -7.21
C GLU A 105 33.35 18.27 -8.08
N MET A 106 32.24 18.66 -7.44
CA MET A 106 31.01 19.13 -8.07
C MET A 106 30.33 20.12 -7.12
N GLU A 107 29.81 21.21 -7.67
CA GLU A 107 29.06 22.18 -6.89
C GLU A 107 27.64 21.67 -6.60
N PRO A 108 27.13 21.78 -5.36
CA PRO A 108 25.76 21.38 -5.03
C PRO A 108 24.68 22.04 -5.92
N GLY A 109 24.92 23.28 -6.36
CA GLY A 109 24.01 24.01 -7.23
C GLY A 109 23.86 23.41 -8.62
N GLU A 110 24.93 22.82 -9.15
CA GLU A 110 24.92 22.13 -10.45
C GLU A 110 24.03 20.89 -10.37
N PHE A 111 24.24 20.04 -9.36
CA PHE A 111 23.42 18.86 -9.11
C PHE A 111 21.93 19.18 -8.92
N MET A 112 21.62 20.24 -8.17
CA MET A 112 20.22 20.68 -7.98
C MET A 112 19.60 21.19 -9.29
N THR A 113 20.38 21.81 -10.17
CA THR A 113 19.91 22.26 -11.49
C THR A 113 19.56 21.08 -12.38
N GLU A 114 20.38 20.02 -12.37
CA GLU A 114 20.08 18.77 -13.10
C GLU A 114 18.79 18.11 -12.60
N ILE A 115 18.62 17.98 -11.28
CA ILE A 115 17.40 17.42 -10.67
C ILE A 115 16.17 18.21 -11.10
N ASN A 116 16.22 19.54 -11.02
CA ASN A 116 15.09 20.40 -11.38
C ASN A 116 14.73 20.27 -12.86
N THR A 117 15.74 20.17 -13.74
CA THR A 117 15.55 19.98 -15.18
C THR A 117 14.85 18.64 -15.44
N MET A 118 15.38 17.56 -14.87
CA MET A 118 14.79 16.22 -14.99
C MET A 118 13.34 16.19 -14.49
N ILE A 119 13.05 16.73 -13.30
CA ILE A 119 11.67 16.78 -12.76
C ILE A 119 10.75 17.56 -13.70
N THR A 120 11.23 18.70 -14.22
CA THR A 120 10.44 19.53 -15.13
C THR A 120 10.11 18.78 -16.42
N GLU A 121 11.08 18.06 -16.98
CA GLU A 121 10.89 17.24 -18.18
C GLU A 121 9.97 16.06 -17.92
N LEU A 122 10.15 15.33 -16.81
CA LEU A 122 9.27 14.24 -16.42
C LEU A 122 7.84 14.73 -16.27
N VAL A 123 7.59 15.85 -15.59
CA VAL A 123 6.22 16.39 -15.43
C VAL A 123 5.62 16.82 -16.77
N LYS A 124 6.41 17.42 -17.67
CA LYS A 124 5.95 17.82 -19.01
C LYS A 124 5.64 16.62 -19.90
N ASN A 125 6.49 15.60 -19.86
CA ASN A 125 6.46 14.46 -20.79
C ASN A 125 5.65 13.27 -20.26
N THR A 126 5.30 13.27 -18.98
CA THR A 126 4.37 12.27 -18.43
C THR A 126 2.96 12.61 -18.89
N GLU A 127 2.60 12.17 -20.10
CA GLU A 127 1.20 11.95 -20.41
C GLU A 127 0.67 10.92 -19.41
N MET A 128 -0.49 11.19 -18.78
CA MET A 128 -1.15 10.16 -17.98
C MET A 128 -1.38 8.94 -18.88
N LYS A 129 -0.55 7.89 -18.74
CA LYS A 129 -0.72 6.64 -19.49
C LYS A 129 -2.20 6.25 -19.37
N LYS A 130 -2.93 6.31 -20.49
CA LYS A 130 -4.37 5.97 -20.52
C LYS A 130 -4.52 4.56 -19.93
N GLY A 131 -5.15 4.46 -18.76
CA GLY A 131 -5.27 3.20 -18.02
C GLY A 131 -4.55 3.17 -16.66
N ALA A 132 -3.80 4.19 -16.26
CA ALA A 132 -3.23 4.30 -14.91
C ALA A 132 -4.31 4.17 -13.81
N ASN A 133 -5.49 4.79 -14.04
CA ASN A 133 -6.67 4.63 -13.18
C ASN A 133 -7.25 3.21 -13.17
N ALA A 134 -7.07 2.45 -14.26
CA ALA A 134 -7.56 1.08 -14.36
C ALA A 134 -6.66 0.07 -13.62
N LEU A 135 -5.38 0.39 -13.44
CA LEU A 135 -4.41 -0.41 -12.68
C LEU A 135 -4.49 -0.13 -11.18
N MET A 136 -4.84 1.10 -10.78
CA MET A 136 -5.14 1.46 -9.38
C MET A 136 -6.62 1.26 -9.04
N LYS A 137 -7.27 0.20 -9.55
CA LYS A 137 -8.68 -0.09 -9.26
C LYS A 137 -8.84 -0.35 -7.77
N SER A 138 -9.35 0.66 -7.07
CA SER A 138 -9.84 0.51 -5.72
C SER A 138 -11.13 -0.31 -5.81
N LYS A 139 -11.20 -1.44 -5.11
CA LYS A 139 -12.39 -2.31 -5.15
C LYS A 139 -13.57 -1.55 -4.57
N ILE A 140 -14.51 -1.14 -5.42
CA ILE A 140 -15.76 -0.51 -5.00
C ILE A 140 -16.63 -1.59 -4.34
N ILE A 141 -17.16 -1.30 -3.15
CA ILE A 141 -18.00 -2.23 -2.40
C ILE A 141 -19.44 -1.73 -2.20
N GLY A 142 -19.75 -0.49 -2.58
CA GLY A 142 -21.08 0.06 -2.41
C GLY A 142 -21.11 1.58 -2.58
N VAL A 143 -22.28 2.14 -2.26
CA VAL A 143 -22.56 3.59 -2.36
C VAL A 143 -22.51 4.21 -0.96
N CYS A 144 -21.93 5.39 -0.85
CA CYS A 144 -21.80 6.09 0.43
C CYS A 144 -23.18 6.60 0.89
N PRO A 145 -23.67 6.20 2.08
CA PRO A 145 -24.97 6.65 2.58
C PRO A 145 -24.98 8.14 2.97
N ASN A 146 -23.81 8.77 3.11
CA ASN A 146 -23.71 10.20 3.43
C ASN A 146 -23.77 11.12 2.20
N CYS A 147 -23.17 10.72 1.07
CA CYS A 147 -23.01 11.62 -0.08
C CYS A 147 -23.24 10.97 -1.45
N GLY A 148 -23.63 9.69 -1.51
CA GLY A 148 -23.94 8.99 -2.77
C GLY A 148 -22.75 8.62 -3.66
N LYS A 149 -21.52 9.04 -3.34
CA LYS A 149 -20.31 8.65 -4.09
C LYS A 149 -19.85 7.23 -3.73
N PRO A 150 -19.05 6.56 -4.58
CA PRO A 150 -18.60 5.19 -4.32
C PRO A 150 -17.82 5.06 -3.01
N VAL A 151 -17.93 3.90 -2.37
CA VAL A 151 -17.13 3.48 -1.23
C VAL A 151 -16.17 2.40 -1.69
N VAL A 152 -14.88 2.63 -1.45
CA VAL A 152 -13.80 1.75 -1.88
C VAL A 152 -13.10 1.05 -0.73
N GLU A 153 -12.78 -0.22 -0.92
CA GLU A 153 -11.95 -1.00 -0.01
C GLU A 153 -10.48 -0.55 -0.08
N ARG A 154 -9.93 -0.26 1.09
CA ARG A 154 -8.50 0.01 1.31
C ARG A 154 -8.01 -0.89 2.45
N GLU A 155 -6.71 -0.81 2.73
CA GLU A 155 -6.05 -1.63 3.75
C GLU A 155 -6.73 -1.54 5.13
N LYS A 156 -7.04 -0.33 5.60
CA LYS A 156 -7.59 -0.09 6.95
C LYS A 156 -9.11 -0.16 7.05
N GLY A 157 -9.84 -0.25 5.94
CA GLY A 157 -11.29 -0.09 5.95
C GLY A 157 -11.87 0.27 4.58
N TRP A 158 -13.12 0.69 4.59
CA TRP A 158 -13.84 1.12 3.41
C TRP A 158 -14.13 2.61 3.51
N PHE A 159 -13.71 3.37 2.49
CA PHE A 159 -13.67 4.83 2.52
C PHE A 159 -14.51 5.39 1.38
N CYS A 160 -15.24 6.47 1.63
CA CYS A 160 -15.85 7.22 0.54
C CYS A 160 -14.76 7.78 -0.40
N GLU A 161 -14.98 7.72 -1.71
CA GLU A 161 -14.08 8.33 -2.70
C GLU A 161 -14.10 9.86 -2.67
N ASN A 162 -15.16 10.46 -2.12
CA ASN A 162 -15.20 11.90 -1.92
C ASN A 162 -14.27 12.30 -0.77
N ARG A 163 -13.18 13.01 -1.06
CA ARG A 163 -12.22 13.45 -0.03
C ARG A 163 -12.81 14.42 1.00
N GLU A 164 -13.87 15.13 0.63
CA GLU A 164 -14.62 16.02 1.53
C GLU A 164 -15.62 15.26 2.42
N CYS A 165 -15.97 14.02 2.06
CA CYS A 165 -16.87 13.19 2.85
C CYS A 165 -16.10 12.44 3.93
N ARG A 166 -16.57 12.52 5.18
CA ARG A 166 -15.93 11.88 6.33
C ARG A 166 -16.39 10.43 6.58
N PHE A 167 -17.18 9.87 5.67
CA PHE A 167 -17.70 8.52 5.80
C PHE A 167 -16.58 7.48 5.66
N VAL A 168 -16.48 6.61 6.67
CA VAL A 168 -15.50 5.52 6.71
C VAL A 168 -16.03 4.36 7.55
N LEU A 169 -15.79 3.13 7.09
CA LEU A 169 -16.02 1.90 7.85
C LEU A 169 -14.65 1.27 8.16
N TRP A 170 -14.17 1.38 9.39
CA TRP A 170 -12.89 0.81 9.79
C TRP A 170 -12.97 -0.71 10.00
N LYS A 171 -12.01 -1.47 9.46
CA LYS A 171 -11.91 -2.93 9.72
C LYS A 171 -11.71 -3.21 11.22
N ASP A 172 -10.87 -2.38 11.85
CA ASP A 172 -10.75 -2.33 13.30
C ASP A 172 -11.79 -1.35 13.88
N ASN A 173 -13.00 -1.85 14.15
CA ASN A 173 -14.08 -1.05 14.72
C ASN A 173 -14.43 -1.47 16.15
N ALA A 174 -14.38 -0.52 17.08
CA ALA A 174 -14.68 -0.75 18.50
C ALA A 174 -16.12 -1.23 18.77
N PHE A 175 -17.11 -0.77 17.99
CA PHE A 175 -18.50 -1.22 18.12
C PHE A 175 -18.62 -2.72 17.84
N PHE A 176 -18.06 -3.21 16.72
CA PHE A 176 -18.09 -4.63 16.38
C PHE A 176 -17.25 -5.47 17.34
N LYS A 177 -16.08 -4.96 17.77
CA LYS A 177 -15.24 -5.63 18.79
C LYS A 177 -16.02 -5.85 20.09
N ARG A 178 -16.81 -4.87 20.54
CA ARG A 178 -17.66 -5.01 21.74
C ARG A 178 -18.73 -6.08 21.59
N LEU A 179 -19.22 -6.32 20.38
CA LEU A 179 -20.16 -7.42 20.07
C LEU A 179 -19.45 -8.78 19.94
N GLY A 180 -18.12 -8.84 20.06
CA GLY A 180 -17.34 -10.04 19.76
C GLY A 180 -17.33 -10.40 18.27
N LYS A 181 -17.54 -9.41 17.39
CA LYS A 181 -17.59 -9.55 15.94
C LYS A 181 -16.51 -8.72 15.26
N ARG A 182 -16.33 -8.95 13.96
CA ARG A 182 -15.45 -8.16 13.10
C ARG A 182 -16.29 -7.51 11.99
N LEU A 183 -15.93 -6.31 11.60
CA LEU A 183 -16.45 -5.68 10.39
C LEU A 183 -15.63 -6.19 9.21
N ASP A 184 -16.06 -7.30 8.62
CA ASP A 184 -15.46 -7.88 7.41
C ASP A 184 -16.12 -7.35 6.13
N ALA A 185 -15.62 -7.79 4.96
CA ALA A 185 -16.10 -7.33 3.67
C ALA A 185 -17.58 -7.69 3.41
N HIS A 186 -18.06 -8.82 3.92
CA HIS A 186 -19.45 -9.22 3.75
C HIS A 186 -20.38 -8.35 4.61
N VAL A 187 -19.97 -8.08 5.85
CA VAL A 187 -20.71 -7.20 6.75
C VAL A 187 -20.74 -5.77 6.20
N ALA A 188 -19.61 -5.25 5.69
CA ALA A 188 -19.54 -3.93 5.08
C ALA A 188 -20.43 -3.81 3.82
N ASP A 189 -20.41 -4.81 2.92
CA ASP A 189 -21.29 -4.88 1.74
C ASP A 189 -22.77 -4.79 2.14
N LYS A 190 -23.21 -5.64 3.08
CA LYS A 190 -24.61 -5.64 3.55
C LYS A 190 -25.00 -4.31 4.19
N LEU A 191 -24.14 -3.71 5.00
CA LEU A 191 -24.43 -2.42 5.63
C LEU A 191 -24.57 -1.30 4.61
N LEU A 192 -23.74 -1.27 3.57
CA LEU A 192 -23.83 -0.26 2.51
C LEU A 192 -25.03 -0.48 1.60
N ARG A 193 -25.36 -1.73 1.28
CA ARG A 193 -26.47 -2.06 0.37
C ARG A 193 -27.84 -1.96 1.06
N ASP A 194 -27.95 -2.56 2.24
CA ASP A 194 -29.24 -2.80 2.90
C ASP A 194 -29.47 -1.84 4.09
N GLY A 195 -28.47 -1.03 4.46
CA GLY A 195 -28.49 -0.18 5.65
C GLY A 195 -28.43 -0.94 6.97
N ARG A 196 -28.43 -2.29 6.92
CA ARG A 196 -28.51 -3.16 8.09
C ARG A 196 -27.88 -4.52 7.86
N VAL A 197 -27.50 -5.19 8.93
CA VAL A 197 -27.00 -6.57 8.90
C VAL A 197 -27.35 -7.33 10.17
N ARG A 198 -27.90 -8.53 10.02
CA ARG A 198 -28.18 -9.42 11.15
C ARG A 198 -26.90 -10.15 11.57
N LEU A 199 -26.55 -10.04 12.85
CA LEU A 199 -25.42 -10.72 13.46
C LEU A 199 -25.93 -11.73 14.49
N LYS A 200 -25.50 -12.98 14.34
CA LYS A 200 -25.77 -14.06 15.31
C LYS A 200 -24.66 -14.12 16.35
N ASP A 201 -24.93 -14.63 17.55
CA ASP A 201 -23.92 -14.87 18.60
C ASP A 201 -23.09 -13.64 18.98
N CYS A 202 -23.73 -12.48 19.10
CA CYS A 202 -23.13 -11.27 19.65
C CYS A 202 -22.92 -11.44 21.17
N LYS A 203 -21.81 -10.95 21.70
CA LYS A 203 -21.50 -11.02 23.13
C LYS A 203 -22.00 -9.78 23.87
N SER A 204 -22.66 -9.98 25.00
CA SER A 204 -23.02 -8.88 25.93
C SER A 204 -21.86 -8.60 26.89
N ALA A 205 -21.89 -7.41 27.52
CA ALA A 205 -20.94 -7.07 28.58
C ALA A 205 -20.95 -8.06 29.76
N LYS A 206 -22.08 -8.76 29.97
CA LYS A 206 -22.27 -9.80 30.98
C LYS A 206 -21.94 -11.22 30.48
N GLY A 207 -21.34 -11.36 29.30
CA GLY A 207 -20.91 -12.66 28.75
C GLY A 207 -22.00 -13.51 28.08
N LYS A 208 -23.29 -13.13 28.19
CA LYS A 208 -24.39 -13.81 27.48
C LYS A 208 -24.34 -13.53 25.97
N THR A 209 -24.73 -14.52 25.16
CA THR A 209 -24.86 -14.38 23.71
C THR A 209 -26.28 -13.94 23.31
N TYR A 210 -26.38 -13.19 22.22
CA TYR A 210 -27.66 -12.76 21.66
C TYR A 210 -27.54 -12.53 20.15
N ASN A 211 -28.68 -12.53 19.46
CA ASN A 211 -28.77 -12.13 18.06
C ASN A 211 -29.25 -10.68 17.99
N ALA A 212 -28.68 -9.88 17.10
CA ALA A 212 -29.11 -8.51 16.89
C ALA A 212 -28.93 -8.08 15.44
N THR A 213 -29.72 -7.09 15.02
CA THR A 213 -29.56 -6.40 13.76
C THR A 213 -28.77 -5.13 14.01
N VAL A 214 -27.65 -4.96 13.33
CA VAL A 214 -26.88 -3.72 13.34
C VAL A 214 -27.41 -2.82 12.23
N LEU A 215 -27.73 -1.58 12.56
CA LEU A 215 -28.13 -0.55 11.61
C LEU A 215 -26.95 0.40 11.35
N LEU A 216 -26.76 0.80 10.09
CA LEU A 216 -25.81 1.84 9.69
C LEU A 216 -26.56 3.15 9.45
N SER A 217 -26.06 4.23 10.05
CA SER A 217 -26.49 5.60 9.83
C SER A 217 -25.27 6.52 9.69
N CYS A 218 -25.51 7.79 9.35
CA CYS A 218 -24.47 8.82 9.33
C CYS A 218 -24.77 9.88 10.39
N GLU A 219 -23.73 10.31 11.11
CA GLU A 219 -23.81 11.50 11.97
C GLU A 219 -23.90 12.76 11.11
N ALA A 220 -24.31 13.88 11.72
CA ALA A 220 -24.43 15.17 11.03
C ALA A 220 -23.10 15.63 10.40
N ASP A 221 -21.97 15.16 10.93
CA ASP A 221 -20.63 15.47 10.41
C ASP A 221 -20.13 14.46 9.35
N GLY A 222 -20.99 13.54 8.93
CA GLY A 222 -20.76 12.54 7.89
C GLY A 222 -20.06 11.27 8.34
N ARG A 223 -19.72 11.10 9.62
CA ARG A 223 -19.14 9.86 10.14
C ARG A 223 -20.16 8.72 10.23
N SER A 224 -19.69 7.48 10.06
CA SER A 224 -20.54 6.29 10.23
C SER A 224 -20.95 6.11 11.68
N LYS A 225 -22.22 5.81 11.94
CA LYS A 225 -22.77 5.48 13.26
C LYS A 225 -23.51 4.15 13.20
N PHE A 226 -23.33 3.35 14.25
CA PHE A 226 -23.97 2.04 14.39
C PHE A 226 -24.93 2.02 15.58
N SER A 227 -26.08 1.39 15.40
CA SER A 227 -27.04 1.09 16.47
C SER A 227 -27.47 -0.38 16.40
N LEU A 228 -28.03 -0.88 17.51
CA LEU A 228 -28.60 -2.22 17.59
C LEU A 228 -30.12 -2.13 17.58
N GLU A 229 -30.72 -3.03 16.82
CA GLU A 229 -32.15 -3.34 16.83
C GLU A 229 -32.30 -4.82 17.20
N PHE A 230 -33.22 -5.13 18.10
CA PHE A 230 -33.54 -6.48 18.52
C PHE A 230 -34.92 -6.83 17.95
N GLU A 231 -35.01 -7.91 17.17
CA GLU A 231 -36.30 -8.42 16.72
C GLU A 231 -37.05 -9.00 17.93
N GLY A 232 -38.14 -8.33 18.34
CA GLY A 232 -39.18 -8.89 19.21
C GLY A 232 -38.81 -9.00 20.68
N GLY A 233 -38.98 -7.91 21.44
CA GLY A 233 -39.31 -7.99 22.85
C GLY A 233 -40.84 -8.05 23.00
N CYS A 234 -41.36 -9.23 23.32
CA CYS A 234 -42.51 -9.35 24.21
C CYS A 234 -41.98 -9.69 25.60
#